data_AF-F4NSR7-F1
#
_entry.id   AF-F4NSR7-F1
#
_cell.length_a   1.000
_cell.length_b   1.000
_cell.length_c   1.000
_cell.angle_alpha   90.00
_cell.angle_beta   90.00
_cell.angle_gamma   90.00
#
_symmetry.space_group_name_H-M   'P 1'
#
loop_
_entity.id
_entity.type
_entity.pdbx_description
1 polymer ?
#
loop_
_entity_poly.entity_id
_entity_poly.type
_entity_poly.pdbx_seq_one_letter_code
_entity_poly.pdbx_strand_id
1 'polypeptide(L)'
;MKLAVTVLASILLACSVTTATPANPSAFVVDISRLSEVDARLIEGHLETDRKRQEMRKVCVLAKSKELDQKILVAWLNKKHFRLLHKLLKNKNDPTYQKKLQNSRLELKEAREKLEGLEEKREKLEHDFFVFRLSLYSIRENIARRLFGYGMDLASFYSCVEFLKFNPSFLESIYESLTLRLNQQSESEQASTS
;
A
#
# COMPACT_ATOMS: atom_id res chain seq x y z
N MET A 1 -7.29 -21.35 49.29
CA MET A 1 -6.69 -20.28 48.44
C MET A 1 -5.17 -20.40 48.22
N LYS A 2 -4.47 -21.45 48.68
CA LYS A 2 -3.02 -21.61 48.43
C LYS A 2 -2.67 -22.27 47.09
N LEU A 3 -3.54 -23.15 46.57
CA LEU A 3 -3.30 -23.83 45.27
C LEU A 3 -3.44 -22.92 44.05
N ALA A 4 -4.34 -21.94 44.07
CA ALA A 4 -4.55 -21.04 42.93
C ALA A 4 -3.38 -20.07 42.70
N VAL A 5 -2.65 -19.70 43.77
CA VAL A 5 -1.49 -18.79 43.68
C VAL A 5 -0.27 -19.53 43.13
N THR A 6 -0.12 -20.82 43.43
CA THR A 6 1.02 -21.62 42.94
C THR A 6 0.93 -21.87 41.44
N VAL A 7 -0.27 -22.13 40.90
CA VAL A 7 -0.46 -22.34 39.45
C VAL A 7 -0.19 -21.07 38.66
N LEU A 8 -0.55 -19.89 39.19
CA LEU A 8 -0.27 -18.60 38.54
C LEU A 8 1.23 -18.30 38.46
N ALA A 9 1.99 -18.64 39.52
CA ALA A 9 3.44 -18.47 39.54
C ALA A 9 4.16 -19.44 38.56
N SER A 10 3.66 -20.66 38.40
CA SER A 10 4.21 -21.63 37.44
C SER A 10 3.98 -21.24 35.97
N ILE A 11 2.86 -20.57 35.66
CA ILE A 11 2.58 -20.07 34.32
C ILE A 11 3.39 -18.79 34.02
N LEU A 12 3.64 -17.94 35.03
CA LEU A 12 4.52 -16.78 34.86
C LEU A 12 6.00 -17.15 34.67
N LEU A 13 6.48 -18.25 35.26
CA LEU A 13 7.89 -18.64 35.16
C LEU A 13 8.25 -19.29 33.79
N ALA A 14 7.27 -19.86 33.08
CA ALA A 14 7.48 -20.49 31.78
C ALA A 14 7.44 -19.51 30.59
N CYS A 15 6.96 -18.29 30.79
CA CYS A 15 7.13 -17.18 29.85
C CYS A 15 8.32 -16.31 30.25
N SER A 16 9.47 -16.93 30.50
CA SER A 16 10.74 -16.28 30.21
C SER A 16 10.85 -16.19 28.70
N VAL A 17 10.03 -15.32 28.09
CA VAL A 17 10.31 -14.80 26.76
C VAL A 17 11.68 -14.20 26.91
N THR A 18 12.70 -14.89 26.42
CA THR A 18 13.93 -14.24 26.02
C THR A 18 13.47 -13.20 25.03
N THR A 19 13.21 -11.98 25.51
CA THR A 19 13.08 -10.82 24.64
C THR A 19 14.46 -10.68 24.05
N ALA A 20 14.70 -11.41 22.96
CA ALA A 20 15.72 -11.03 22.00
C ALA A 20 15.39 -9.56 21.75
N THR A 21 16.28 -8.69 22.24
CA THR A 21 16.22 -7.27 21.94
C THR A 21 15.97 -7.20 20.44
N PRO A 22 14.84 -6.62 19.97
CA PRO A 22 14.59 -6.55 18.55
C PRO A 22 15.84 -5.91 17.96
N ALA A 23 16.55 -6.67 17.12
CA ALA A 23 17.82 -6.23 16.56
C ALA A 23 17.54 -4.88 15.91
N ASN A 24 18.10 -3.81 16.49
CA ASN A 24 17.84 -2.47 16.00
C ASN A 24 18.42 -2.42 14.58
N PRO A 25 17.61 -2.31 13.52
CA PRO A 25 18.13 -2.47 12.17
C PRO A 25 19.17 -1.39 11.81
N SER A 26 19.14 -0.24 12.51
CA SER A 26 20.14 0.82 12.38
C SER A 26 21.50 0.50 13.01
N ALA A 27 21.61 -0.57 13.80
CA ALA A 27 22.86 -1.04 14.37
C ALA A 27 23.63 -1.99 13.44
N PHE A 28 23.03 -2.43 12.32
CA PHE A 28 23.74 -3.24 11.34
C PHE A 28 24.68 -2.37 10.52
N VAL A 29 25.96 -2.73 10.52
CA VAL A 29 26.94 -2.15 9.60
C VAL A 29 26.74 -2.82 8.24
N VAL A 30 26.31 -2.03 7.25
CA VAL A 30 26.18 -2.49 5.87
C VAL A 30 27.54 -2.37 5.18
N ASP A 31 28.11 -3.52 4.82
CA ASP A 31 29.33 -3.57 4.02
C ASP A 31 28.98 -3.42 2.53
N ILE A 32 28.95 -2.18 2.07
CA ILE A 32 28.63 -1.83 0.68
C ILE A 32 29.61 -2.51 -0.29
N SER A 33 30.86 -2.75 0.11
CA SER A 33 31.92 -3.34 -0.75
C SER A 33 31.53 -4.69 -1.37
N ARG A 34 30.63 -5.43 -0.72
CA ARG A 34 30.13 -6.73 -1.16
C ARG A 34 29.00 -6.67 -2.19
N LEU A 35 28.41 -5.49 -2.39
CA LEU A 35 27.30 -5.29 -3.31
C LEU A 35 27.81 -5.14 -4.74
N SER A 36 27.05 -5.65 -5.69
CA SER A 36 27.35 -5.68 -7.11
C SER A 36 26.45 -4.73 -7.90
N GLU A 37 26.72 -4.59 -9.20
CA GLU A 37 25.84 -3.87 -10.13
C GLU A 37 24.42 -4.48 -10.19
N VAL A 38 24.29 -5.81 -10.00
CA VAL A 38 22.97 -6.47 -9.90
C VAL A 38 22.20 -5.97 -8.68
N ASP A 39 22.88 -5.75 -7.56
CA ASP A 39 22.27 -5.22 -6.34
C ASP A 39 21.89 -3.74 -6.50
N ALA A 40 22.72 -2.95 -7.22
CA ALA A 40 22.38 -1.58 -7.58
C ALA A 40 21.08 -1.51 -8.40
N ARG A 41 20.95 -2.34 -9.45
CA ARG A 41 19.72 -2.45 -10.25
C ARG A 41 18.50 -2.89 -9.44
N LEU A 42 18.70 -3.76 -8.45
CA LEU A 42 17.62 -4.18 -7.55
C LEU A 42 17.11 -3.02 -6.69
N ILE A 43 18.02 -2.20 -6.14
CA ILE A 43 17.66 -1.03 -5.34
C ILE A 43 17.04 0.06 -6.22
N GLU A 44 17.58 0.32 -7.40
CA GLU A 44 16.98 1.25 -8.36
C GLU A 44 15.53 0.84 -8.72
N GLY A 45 15.34 -0.43 -9.07
CA GLY A 45 14.03 -0.98 -9.37
C GLY A 45 13.04 -0.89 -8.20
N HIS A 46 13.52 -1.03 -6.96
CA HIS A 46 12.73 -0.77 -5.76
C HIS A 46 12.26 0.68 -5.68
N LEU A 47 13.19 1.64 -5.79
CA LEU A 47 12.91 3.07 -5.66
C LEU A 47 11.90 3.54 -6.72
N GLU A 48 12.08 3.11 -7.97
CA GLU A 48 11.16 3.43 -9.07
C GLU A 48 9.77 2.81 -8.85
N THR A 49 9.73 1.56 -8.36
CA THR A 49 8.46 0.89 -8.05
C THR A 49 7.74 1.55 -6.87
N ASP A 50 8.45 1.99 -5.83
CA ASP A 50 7.84 2.67 -4.68
C ASP A 50 7.27 4.03 -5.11
N ARG A 51 7.98 4.77 -5.96
CA ARG A 51 7.48 6.02 -6.57
C ARG A 51 6.17 5.79 -7.33
N LYS A 52 6.12 4.79 -8.22
CA LYS A 52 4.87 4.41 -8.94
C LYS A 52 3.75 4.06 -7.98
N ARG A 53 4.06 3.34 -6.90
CA ARG A 53 3.10 2.97 -5.86
C ARG A 53 2.58 4.18 -5.08
N GLN A 54 3.38 5.21 -4.82
CA GLN A 54 2.91 6.46 -4.21
C GLN A 54 1.95 7.22 -5.13
N GLU A 55 2.25 7.30 -6.43
CA GLU A 55 1.33 7.92 -7.40
C GLU A 55 0.02 7.13 -7.50
N MET A 56 0.08 5.80 -7.57
CA MET A 56 -1.11 4.95 -7.55
C MET A 56 -1.95 5.16 -6.29
N ARG A 57 -1.31 5.35 -5.12
CA ARG A 57 -2.02 5.65 -3.87
C ARG A 57 -2.86 6.92 -3.98
N LYS A 58 -2.32 7.98 -4.58
CA LYS A 58 -3.05 9.25 -4.79
C LYS A 58 -4.26 9.02 -5.70
N VAL A 59 -4.08 8.26 -6.78
CA VAL A 59 -5.17 7.89 -7.69
C VAL A 59 -6.26 7.09 -6.97
N CYS A 60 -5.89 6.12 -6.13
CA CYS A 60 -6.84 5.35 -5.33
C CYS A 60 -7.64 6.22 -4.36
N VAL A 61 -6.97 7.15 -3.66
CA VAL A 61 -7.63 8.10 -2.74
C VAL A 61 -8.64 8.97 -3.51
N LEU A 62 -8.25 9.48 -4.67
CA LEU A 62 -9.14 10.27 -5.51
C LEU A 62 -10.34 9.45 -6.02
N ALA A 63 -10.11 8.20 -6.43
CA ALA A 63 -11.18 7.30 -6.87
C ALA A 63 -12.20 7.04 -5.76
N LYS A 64 -11.73 6.79 -4.52
CA LYS A 64 -12.59 6.63 -3.35
C LYS A 64 -13.44 7.86 -3.07
N SER A 65 -12.86 9.06 -3.17
CA SER A 65 -13.60 10.31 -3.00
C SER A 65 -14.70 10.45 -4.05
N LYS A 66 -14.37 10.24 -5.33
CA LYS A 66 -15.34 10.34 -6.43
C LYS A 66 -16.50 9.34 -6.30
N GLU A 67 -16.19 8.11 -5.90
CA GLU A 67 -17.22 7.09 -5.61
C GLU A 67 -18.12 7.54 -4.47
N LEU A 68 -17.55 8.06 -3.37
CA LEU A 68 -18.32 8.53 -2.21
C LEU A 68 -19.25 9.69 -2.58
N ASP A 69 -18.76 10.67 -3.33
CA ASP A 69 -19.57 11.81 -3.81
C ASP A 69 -20.73 11.32 -4.67
N GLN A 70 -20.48 10.33 -5.55
CA GLN A 70 -21.51 9.74 -6.39
C GLN A 70 -22.52 8.92 -5.58
N LYS A 71 -22.11 8.20 -4.52
CA LYS A 71 -23.01 7.51 -3.59
C LYS A 71 -23.95 8.48 -2.88
N ILE A 72 -23.42 9.62 -2.43
CA ILE A 72 -24.21 10.69 -1.80
C ILE A 72 -25.25 11.24 -2.79
N LEU A 73 -24.86 11.51 -4.04
CA LEU A 73 -25.76 11.96 -5.09
C LEU A 73 -26.89 10.94 -5.35
N VAL A 74 -26.55 9.66 -5.51
CA VAL A 74 -27.53 8.59 -5.73
C VAL A 74 -28.51 8.49 -4.56
N ALA A 75 -28.04 8.59 -3.31
CA ALA A 75 -28.89 8.59 -2.13
C ALA A 75 -29.86 9.78 -2.11
N TRP A 76 -29.38 10.98 -2.46
CA TRP A 76 -30.21 12.17 -2.56
C TRP A 76 -31.28 12.04 -3.66
N LEU A 77 -30.89 11.57 -4.86
CA LEU A 77 -31.81 11.34 -5.97
C LEU A 77 -32.86 10.29 -5.64
N ASN A 78 -32.48 9.20 -4.96
CA ASN A 78 -33.42 8.20 -4.46
C ASN A 78 -34.47 8.82 -3.53
N LYS A 79 -34.04 9.65 -2.58
CA LYS A 79 -34.95 10.33 -1.65
C LYS A 79 -35.90 11.28 -2.38
N LYS A 80 -35.41 12.03 -3.37
CA LYS A 80 -36.21 12.91 -4.25
C LYS A 80 -37.23 12.10 -5.05
N HIS A 81 -36.81 11.00 -5.67
CA HIS A 81 -37.67 10.12 -6.45
C HIS A 81 -38.76 9.46 -5.59
N PHE A 82 -38.41 8.98 -4.40
CA PHE A 82 -39.37 8.38 -3.46
C PHE A 82 -40.47 9.36 -3.04
N ARG A 83 -40.11 10.63 -2.79
CA ARG A 83 -41.09 11.69 -2.51
C ARG A 83 -42.06 11.94 -3.67
N LEU A 84 -41.59 11.78 -4.92
CA LEU A 84 -42.44 11.86 -6.10
C LEU A 84 -43.34 10.62 -6.25
N LEU A 85 -42.84 9.42 -5.94
CA LEU A 85 -43.70 8.24 -5.94
C LEU A 85 -44.85 8.37 -4.92
N HIS A 86 -44.56 8.83 -3.71
CA HIS A 86 -45.58 9.01 -2.68
C HIS A 86 -46.66 10.04 -3.05
N LYS A 87 -46.30 11.08 -3.81
CA LYS A 87 -47.25 12.12 -4.26
C LYS A 87 -48.02 11.72 -5.53
N LEU A 88 -47.73 10.56 -6.12
CA LEU A 88 -48.33 10.10 -7.38
C LEU A 88 -49.85 9.91 -7.27
N LEU A 89 -50.34 9.36 -6.16
CA LEU A 89 -51.78 9.11 -5.97
C LEU A 89 -52.63 10.38 -6.13
N LYS A 90 -52.11 11.54 -5.69
CA LYS A 90 -52.81 12.83 -5.77
C LYS A 90 -52.74 13.49 -7.15
N ASN A 91 -51.76 13.11 -7.97
CA ASN A 91 -51.43 13.78 -9.23
C ASN A 91 -51.38 12.79 -10.42
N LYS A 92 -52.04 11.63 -10.30
CA LYS A 92 -51.92 10.51 -11.24
C LYS A 92 -52.26 10.90 -12.67
N ASN A 93 -53.22 11.82 -12.84
CA ASN A 93 -53.71 12.27 -14.13
C ASN A 93 -53.07 13.59 -14.60
N ASP A 94 -52.11 14.14 -13.85
CA ASP A 94 -51.38 15.36 -14.24
C ASP A 94 -50.20 14.98 -15.17
N PRO A 95 -50.24 15.33 -16.47
CA PRO A 95 -49.17 15.01 -17.41
C PRO A 95 -47.84 15.68 -17.05
N THR A 96 -47.88 16.88 -16.45
CA THR A 96 -46.67 17.57 -15.98
C THR A 96 -46.01 16.79 -14.86
N TYR A 97 -46.83 16.22 -13.97
CA TYR A 97 -46.35 15.39 -12.87
C TYR A 97 -45.72 14.08 -13.38
N GLN A 98 -46.38 13.41 -14.33
CA GLN A 98 -45.85 12.18 -14.93
C GLN A 98 -44.49 12.43 -15.60
N LYS A 99 -44.35 13.52 -16.36
CA LYS A 99 -43.07 13.91 -16.98
C LYS A 99 -41.98 14.14 -15.93
N LYS A 100 -42.30 14.80 -14.81
CA LYS A 100 -41.36 15.01 -13.71
C LYS A 100 -40.91 13.69 -13.07
N LEU A 101 -41.83 12.75 -12.90
CA LEU A 101 -41.51 11.41 -12.38
C LEU A 101 -40.58 10.66 -13.34
N GLN A 102 -40.88 10.66 -14.64
CA GLN A 102 -40.01 10.04 -15.66
C GLN A 102 -38.61 10.66 -15.67
N ASN A 103 -38.50 11.99 -15.66
CA ASN A 103 -37.20 12.67 -15.60
C ASN A 103 -36.41 12.26 -14.36
N SER A 104 -37.05 12.19 -13.18
CA SER A 104 -36.35 11.76 -11.96
C SER A 104 -35.89 10.31 -12.00
N ARG A 105 -36.62 9.44 -12.72
CA ARG A 105 -36.22 8.03 -12.92
C ARG A 105 -35.01 7.94 -13.83
N LEU A 106 -34.97 8.75 -14.89
CA LEU A 106 -33.83 8.82 -15.82
C LEU A 106 -32.58 9.35 -15.11
N GLU A 107 -32.69 10.49 -14.41
CA GLU A 107 -31.61 11.11 -13.63
C GLU A 107 -31.01 10.12 -12.61
N LEU A 108 -31.87 9.34 -11.93
CA LEU A 108 -31.44 8.32 -11.00
C LEU A 108 -30.75 7.13 -11.69
N LYS A 109 -31.22 6.71 -12.87
CA LYS A 109 -30.62 5.63 -13.65
C LYS A 109 -29.21 6.01 -14.09
N GLU A 110 -29.04 7.19 -14.69
CA GLU A 110 -27.74 7.70 -15.13
C GLU A 110 -26.75 7.83 -13.96
N ALA A 111 -27.22 8.32 -12.80
CA ALA A 111 -26.38 8.45 -11.61
C ALA A 111 -25.92 7.08 -11.06
N ARG A 112 -26.73 6.03 -11.18
CA ARG A 112 -26.38 4.66 -10.77
C ARG A 112 -25.41 4.00 -11.73
N GLU A 113 -25.63 4.13 -13.04
CA GLU A 113 -24.70 3.63 -14.07
C GLU A 113 -23.31 4.28 -13.90
N LYS A 114 -23.28 5.59 -13.62
CA LYS A 114 -22.02 6.28 -13.30
C LYS A 114 -21.37 5.77 -12.01
N LEU A 115 -22.15 5.44 -10.99
CA LEU A 115 -21.63 4.87 -9.74
C LEU A 115 -20.99 3.50 -9.99
N GLU A 116 -21.68 2.62 -10.71
CA GLU A 116 -21.20 1.29 -11.09
C GLU A 116 -19.84 1.38 -11.82
N GLY A 117 -19.75 2.28 -12.80
CA GLY A 117 -18.49 2.52 -13.52
C GLY A 117 -17.37 3.15 -12.66
N LEU A 118 -17.69 3.79 -11.53
CA LEU A 118 -16.69 4.26 -10.57
C LEU A 118 -16.25 3.14 -9.62
N GLU A 119 -17.18 2.29 -9.19
CA GLU A 119 -16.92 1.14 -8.33
C GLU A 119 -15.99 0.14 -9.04
N GLU A 120 -16.29 -0.22 -10.30
CA GLU A 120 -15.44 -1.09 -11.11
C GLU A 120 -14.00 -0.53 -11.25
N LYS A 121 -13.90 0.77 -11.54
CA LYS A 121 -12.59 1.46 -11.64
C LYS A 121 -11.84 1.44 -10.31
N ARG A 122 -12.53 1.67 -9.18
CA ARG A 122 -11.91 1.63 -7.85
C ARG A 122 -11.41 0.21 -7.55
N GLU A 123 -12.21 -0.81 -7.81
CA GLU A 123 -11.86 -2.21 -7.54
C GLU A 123 -10.60 -2.62 -8.33
N LYS A 124 -10.54 -2.28 -9.62
CA LYS A 124 -9.35 -2.51 -10.43
C LYS A 124 -8.12 -1.80 -9.85
N LEU A 125 -8.26 -0.53 -9.47
CA LEU A 125 -7.17 0.25 -8.87
C LEU A 125 -6.70 -0.35 -7.53
N GLU A 126 -7.62 -0.82 -6.68
CA GLU A 126 -7.27 -1.45 -5.41
C GLU A 126 -6.55 -2.78 -5.60
N HIS A 127 -6.99 -3.58 -6.58
CA HIS A 127 -6.30 -4.80 -6.97
C HIS A 127 -4.87 -4.50 -7.45
N ASP A 128 -4.70 -3.55 -8.38
CA ASP A 128 -3.38 -3.18 -8.89
C ASP A 128 -2.48 -2.63 -7.76
N PHE A 129 -3.04 -1.80 -6.87
CA PHE A 129 -2.32 -1.29 -5.70
C PHE A 129 -1.90 -2.41 -4.74
N PHE A 130 -2.74 -3.43 -4.55
CA PHE A 130 -2.40 -4.62 -3.77
C PHE A 130 -1.24 -5.41 -4.39
N VAL A 131 -1.26 -5.63 -5.71
CA VAL A 131 -0.18 -6.30 -6.46
C VAL A 131 1.14 -5.51 -6.30
N PHE A 132 1.11 -4.18 -6.44
CA PHE A 132 2.29 -3.33 -6.21
C PHE A 132 2.86 -3.51 -4.80
N ARG A 133 1.99 -3.58 -3.78
CA ARG A 133 2.42 -3.75 -2.39
C ARG A 133 3.13 -5.09 -2.17
N LEU A 134 2.63 -6.17 -2.78
CA LEU A 134 3.26 -7.49 -2.72
C LEU A 134 4.62 -7.50 -3.44
N SER A 135 4.70 -6.93 -4.64
CA SER A 135 5.95 -6.82 -5.40
C SER A 135 7.03 -6.08 -4.62
N LEU A 136 6.68 -4.92 -4.06
CA LEU A 136 7.61 -4.15 -3.22
C LEU A 136 8.07 -4.90 -1.98
N TYR A 137 7.19 -5.67 -1.34
CA TYR A 137 7.57 -6.50 -0.21
C TYR A 137 8.61 -7.55 -0.62
N SER A 138 8.39 -8.27 -1.72
CA SER A 138 9.35 -9.25 -2.24
C SER A 138 10.70 -8.63 -2.62
N ILE A 139 10.69 -7.44 -3.24
CA ILE A 139 11.92 -6.72 -3.56
C ILE A 139 12.67 -6.33 -2.27
N ARG A 140 11.96 -5.81 -1.26
CA ARG A 140 12.58 -5.47 0.04
C ARG A 140 13.16 -6.68 0.76
N GLU A 141 12.52 -7.85 0.67
CA GLU A 141 13.12 -9.08 1.21
C GLU A 141 14.45 -9.41 0.55
N ASN A 142 14.53 -9.30 -0.77
CA ASN A 142 15.77 -9.56 -1.50
C ASN A 142 16.86 -8.54 -1.12
N ILE A 143 16.50 -7.25 -1.04
CA ILE A 143 17.44 -6.22 -0.58
C ILE A 143 17.89 -6.50 0.86
N ALA A 144 16.97 -6.83 1.77
CA ALA A 144 17.31 -7.12 3.17
C ALA A 144 18.29 -8.29 3.28
N ARG A 145 18.12 -9.37 2.50
CA ARG A 145 19.08 -10.49 2.46
C ARG A 145 20.47 -10.06 1.98
N ARG A 146 20.55 -9.13 1.01
CA ARG A 146 21.82 -8.62 0.49
C ARG A 146 22.52 -7.68 1.48
N LEU A 147 21.78 -6.81 2.15
CA LEU A 147 22.34 -5.80 3.06
C LEU A 147 22.68 -6.36 4.44
N PHE A 148 21.85 -7.26 4.97
CA PHE A 148 21.93 -7.71 6.37
C PHE A 148 22.32 -9.20 6.50
N GLY A 149 22.34 -9.94 5.39
CA GLY A 149 22.76 -11.35 5.36
C GLY A 149 21.65 -12.36 5.69
N TYR A 150 22.01 -13.64 5.65
CA TYR A 150 21.10 -14.79 5.76
C TYR A 150 21.02 -15.42 7.17
N GLY A 151 21.85 -14.98 8.11
CA GLY A 151 21.99 -15.60 9.44
C GLY A 151 20.98 -15.13 10.49
N MET A 152 20.03 -14.26 10.12
CA MET A 152 19.04 -13.72 11.05
C MET A 152 17.89 -14.69 11.29
N ASP A 153 17.33 -14.67 12.49
CA ASP A 153 16.03 -15.27 12.75
C ASP A 153 14.91 -14.53 11.99
N LEU A 154 13.75 -15.18 11.86
CA LEU A 154 12.63 -14.65 11.08
C LEU A 154 12.12 -13.29 11.58
N ALA A 155 12.10 -13.06 12.90
CA ALA A 155 11.60 -11.81 13.46
C ALA A 155 12.57 -10.65 13.20
N SER A 156 13.88 -10.90 13.35
CA SER A 156 14.92 -9.92 12.99
C SER A 156 14.92 -9.61 11.50
N PHE A 157 14.76 -10.64 10.65
CA PHE A 157 14.65 -10.46 9.21
C PHE A 157 13.43 -9.59 8.83
N TYR A 158 12.26 -9.91 9.38
CA TYR A 158 11.03 -9.13 9.16
C TYR A 158 11.20 -7.67 9.61
N SER A 159 11.87 -7.45 10.75
CA SER A 159 12.18 -6.10 11.24
C SER A 159 13.05 -5.31 10.27
N CYS A 160 14.03 -5.95 9.62
CA CYS A 160 14.85 -5.34 8.58
C CYS A 160 14.02 -4.97 7.34
N VAL A 161 13.13 -5.85 6.89
CA VAL A 161 12.25 -5.60 5.74
C VAL A 161 11.30 -4.42 6.02
N GLU A 162 10.73 -4.33 7.22
CA GLU A 162 9.91 -3.19 7.63
C GLU A 162 10.75 -1.91 7.80
N PHE A 163 11.98 -2.01 8.29
CA PHE A 163 12.90 -0.88 8.34
C PHE A 163 13.12 -0.28 6.93
N LEU A 164 13.41 -1.12 5.92
CA LEU A 164 13.56 -0.67 4.53
C LEU A 164 12.30 -0.03 3.94
N LYS A 165 11.11 -0.43 4.43
CA LYS A 165 9.83 0.16 4.01
C LYS A 165 9.61 1.56 4.56
N PHE A 166 10.02 1.82 5.80
CA PHE A 166 9.80 3.10 6.47
C PHE A 166 10.97 4.08 6.33
N ASN A 167 12.11 3.62 5.82
CA ASN A 167 13.32 4.43 5.65
C ASN A 167 13.79 4.42 4.17
N PRO A 168 13.02 4.99 3.22
CA PRO A 168 13.40 5.01 1.82
C PRO A 168 14.71 5.79 1.58
N SER A 169 14.96 6.85 2.34
CA SER A 169 16.21 7.62 2.28
C SER A 169 17.46 6.79 2.57
N PHE A 170 17.34 5.77 3.43
CA PHE A 170 18.43 4.84 3.69
C PHE A 170 18.80 4.06 2.42
N LEU A 171 17.81 3.57 1.67
CA LEU A 171 18.04 2.88 0.41
C LEU A 171 18.60 3.80 -0.67
N GLU A 172 18.11 5.04 -0.75
CA GLU A 172 18.67 6.07 -1.64
C GLU A 172 20.15 6.31 -1.35
N SER A 173 20.53 6.50 -0.09
CA SER A 173 21.94 6.69 0.29
C SER A 173 22.82 5.48 -0.05
N ILE A 174 22.33 4.25 0.13
CA ILE A 174 23.05 3.03 -0.28
C ILE A 174 23.20 2.99 -1.80
N TYR A 175 22.14 3.30 -2.55
CA TYR A 175 22.16 3.31 -4.01
C TYR A 175 23.17 4.32 -4.57
N GLU A 176 23.17 5.55 -4.06
CA GLU A 176 24.10 6.60 -4.44
C GLU A 176 25.55 6.20 -4.16
N SER A 177 25.81 5.68 -2.95
CA SER A 177 27.14 5.23 -2.54
C SER A 177 27.65 4.08 -3.40
N LEU A 178 26.77 3.12 -3.71
CA LEU A 178 27.10 1.96 -4.53
C LEU A 178 27.39 2.37 -5.98
N THR A 179 26.56 3.23 -6.56
CA THR A 179 26.71 3.73 -7.93
C THR A 179 28.00 4.53 -8.09
N LEU A 180 28.30 5.41 -7.13
CA LEU A 180 29.56 6.18 -7.12
C LEU A 180 30.78 5.27 -7.15
N ARG A 181 30.79 4.22 -6.31
CA ARG A 181 31.89 3.26 -6.25
C ARG A 181 32.05 2.49 -7.56
N LEU A 182 30.96 1.99 -8.13
CA LEU A 182 30.99 1.22 -9.38
C LEU A 182 31.53 2.06 -10.55
N ASN A 183 31.17 3.35 -10.60
CA ASN A 183 31.69 4.28 -11.61
C ASN A 183 33.20 4.50 -11.47
N GLN A 184 33.70 4.68 -10.24
CA GLN A 184 35.14 4.85 -9.97
C GLN A 184 35.95 3.61 -10.36
N GLN A 185 35.41 2.40 -10.14
CA GLN A 185 36.07 1.16 -10.55
C GLN A 185 36.19 1.06 -12.07
N SER A 186 35.15 1.45 -12.80
CA SER A 186 35.14 1.44 -14.28
C SER A 186 36.17 2.41 -14.88
N GLU A 187 36.27 3.64 -14.34
CA GLU A 187 37.26 4.63 -14.80
C GLU A 187 38.71 4.16 -14.54
N SER A 188 38.95 3.52 -13.41
CA SER A 188 40.26 2.95 -13.06
C SER A 188 40.68 1.80 -14.00
N GLU A 189 39.75 0.95 -14.42
CA GLU A 189 40.00 -0.15 -15.36
C GLU A 189 40.30 0.39 -16.79
N GLN A 190 39.59 1.43 -17.22
CA GLN A 190 39.85 2.08 -18.52
C GLN A 190 41.20 2.79 -18.58
N ALA A 191 41.62 3.43 -17.48
CA ALA A 191 42.92 4.10 -17.40
C ALA A 191 44.11 3.13 -17.36
N SER A 192 43.91 1.90 -16.87
CA SER A 192 44.97 0.87 -16.77
C SER A 192 45.17 0.08 -18.07
N THR A 193 44.29 0.26 -19.07
CA THR A 193 44.30 -0.47 -20.35
C THR A 193 44.67 0.42 -21.55
N SER A 194 44.99 1.71 -21.31
CA SER A 194 45.58 2.64 -22.29
C SER A 194 47.10 2.70 -22.16
#